data_AF-A0A383DTQ1-F1
#
_entry.id   AF-A0A383DTQ1-F1
#
_cell.length_a   1.000
_cell.length_b   1.000
_cell.length_c   1.000
_cell.angle_alpha   90.00
_cell.angle_beta   90.00
_cell.angle_gamma   90.00
#
_symmetry.space_group_name_H-M   'P 1'
#
loop_
_entity.id
_entity.type
_entity.pdbx_description
1 polymer ?
#
loop_
_entity_poly.entity_id
_entity_poly.type
_entity_poly.pdbx_seq_one_letter_code
_entity_poly.pdbx_strand_id
1 'polypeptide(L)'
;MQPQNDVEVFQSLKSMLLKLIKEDSDDFDIFDFEYLDEQFRSDREIVLEVVRGYSSYLLEFASEELRADPEVVMEAITSENQDSNAAEYIADSLLKDKTFMLKALDTLVDYDLICTRSPHILIANAGESLWKDKEFVIRALDIVGEAFSQDYLLRYVTYCIDSFEVLLNTIDKSLSSDKEIILKAFEWNKKHKHNDMDFGLNVLEYTSEELKNDPEFMKEVEQYL
;
A
#
# COMPACT_ATOMS: atom_id res chain seq x y z
N MET A 1 32.91 14.73 -32.54
CA MET A 1 33.65 14.39 -31.31
C MET A 1 32.95 15.09 -30.15
N GLN A 2 31.88 14.53 -29.60
CA GLN A 2 31.18 15.08 -28.42
C GLN A 2 30.61 14.01 -27.44
N PRO A 3 30.20 12.78 -27.82
CA PRO A 3 29.48 11.91 -26.88
C PRO A 3 30.36 11.30 -25.76
N GLN A 4 31.68 11.23 -25.93
CA GLN A 4 32.59 10.72 -24.87
C GLN A 4 32.76 11.71 -23.70
N ASN A 5 32.72 13.02 -23.97
CA ASN A 5 32.85 14.03 -22.91
C ASN A 5 31.59 14.10 -22.05
N ASP A 6 30.41 13.97 -22.64
CA ASP A 6 29.14 14.11 -21.91
C ASP A 6 28.92 12.95 -20.93
N VAL A 7 29.33 11.73 -21.30
CA VAL A 7 29.27 10.56 -20.40
C VAL A 7 30.25 10.70 -19.24
N GLU A 8 31.49 11.13 -19.49
CA GLU A 8 32.48 11.34 -18.42
C GLU A 8 32.05 12.46 -17.46
N VAL A 9 31.49 13.55 -17.98
CA VAL A 9 30.94 14.65 -17.17
C VAL A 9 29.77 14.15 -16.32
N PHE A 10 28.81 13.42 -16.90
CA PHE A 10 27.69 12.86 -16.15
C PHE A 10 28.17 11.94 -15.02
N GLN A 11 29.10 11.02 -15.29
CA GLN A 11 29.62 10.10 -14.26
C GLN A 11 30.35 10.85 -13.15
N SER A 12 31.10 11.90 -13.48
CA SER A 12 31.75 12.76 -12.48
C SER A 12 30.72 13.46 -11.61
N LEU A 13 29.66 14.04 -12.20
CA LEU A 13 28.61 14.74 -11.47
C LEU A 13 27.78 13.77 -10.63
N LYS A 14 27.41 12.61 -11.18
CA LYS A 14 26.74 11.52 -10.46
C LYS A 14 27.51 11.13 -9.21
N SER A 15 28.83 10.93 -9.33
CA SER A 15 29.66 10.57 -8.18
C SER A 15 29.71 11.65 -7.11
N MET A 16 29.70 12.93 -7.50
CA MET A 16 29.63 14.04 -6.54
C MET A 16 28.26 14.09 -5.85
N LEU A 17 27.18 13.95 -6.61
CA LEU A 17 25.81 13.96 -6.11
C LEU A 17 25.56 12.79 -5.14
N LEU A 18 25.94 11.57 -5.50
CA LEU A 18 25.82 10.41 -4.60
C LEU A 18 26.59 10.58 -3.31
N LYS A 19 27.73 11.27 -3.35
CA LYS A 19 28.50 11.57 -2.14
C LYS A 19 27.75 12.56 -1.25
N LEU A 20 27.16 13.61 -1.82
CA LEU A 20 26.35 14.59 -1.08
C LEU A 20 25.15 13.90 -0.41
N ILE A 21 24.39 13.10 -1.17
CA ILE A 21 23.23 12.34 -0.70
C ILE A 21 23.58 11.40 0.47
N LYS A 22 24.80 10.84 0.49
CA LYS A 22 25.23 9.87 1.51
C LYS A 22 25.88 10.48 2.74
N GLU A 23 26.59 11.60 2.59
CA GLU A 23 27.45 12.16 3.63
C GLU A 23 26.85 13.39 4.33
N ASP A 24 25.93 14.12 3.70
CA ASP A 24 25.42 15.40 4.20
C ASP A 24 23.89 15.50 4.06
N SER A 25 23.18 14.74 4.90
CA SER A 25 21.72 14.59 4.83
C SER A 25 20.93 15.87 5.15
N ASP A 26 21.57 16.86 5.78
CA ASP A 26 20.91 18.10 6.19
C ASP A 26 20.85 19.14 5.06
N ASP A 27 21.70 19.02 4.04
CA ASP A 27 21.84 19.98 2.93
C ASP A 27 21.15 19.53 1.62
N PHE A 28 20.66 18.30 1.54
CA PHE A 28 19.90 17.78 0.39
C PHE A 28 18.45 17.54 0.81
N ASP A 29 17.49 18.12 0.11
CA ASP A 29 16.08 17.91 0.41
C ASP A 29 15.23 17.54 -0.81
N ILE A 30 13.90 17.50 -0.62
CA ILE A 30 12.95 17.13 -1.67
C ILE A 30 13.05 18.07 -2.87
N PHE A 31 13.24 19.37 -2.62
CA PHE A 31 13.30 20.37 -3.68
C PHE A 31 14.56 20.18 -4.51
N ASP A 32 15.70 19.84 -3.90
CA ASP A 32 16.94 19.60 -4.65
C ASP A 32 16.79 18.48 -5.67
N PHE A 33 16.11 17.39 -5.30
CA PHE A 33 15.89 16.27 -6.21
C PHE A 33 14.93 16.60 -7.35
N GLU A 34 13.83 17.32 -7.07
CA GLU A 34 12.83 17.73 -8.09
C GLU A 34 13.49 18.51 -9.24
N TYR A 35 14.44 19.40 -8.93
CA TYR A 35 15.12 20.25 -9.92
C TYR A 35 16.29 19.58 -10.64
N LEU A 36 16.64 18.34 -10.31
CA LEU A 36 17.68 17.63 -11.04
C LEU A 36 17.27 17.36 -12.50
N ASP A 37 18.26 17.40 -13.38
CA ASP A 37 18.08 16.97 -14.77
C ASP A 37 17.51 15.55 -14.81
N GLU A 38 16.65 15.30 -15.81
CA GLU A 38 15.95 14.03 -15.98
C GLU A 38 16.89 12.82 -15.99
N GLN A 39 18.12 12.98 -16.50
CA GLN A 39 19.12 11.92 -16.52
C GLN A 39 19.51 11.45 -15.11
N PHE A 40 19.52 12.33 -14.11
CA PHE A 40 19.78 11.96 -12.71
C PHE A 40 18.53 11.38 -12.05
N ARG A 41 17.33 11.93 -12.34
CA ARG A 41 16.05 11.37 -11.86
C ARG A 41 15.68 10.03 -12.49
N SER A 42 16.39 9.66 -13.56
CA SER A 42 16.32 8.35 -14.22
C SER A 42 17.50 7.44 -13.87
N ASP A 43 18.46 7.91 -13.06
CA ASP A 43 19.56 7.08 -12.59
C ASP A 43 19.11 6.29 -11.36
N ARG A 44 19.00 4.98 -11.53
CA ARG A 44 18.52 4.05 -10.52
C ARG A 44 19.24 4.17 -9.17
N GLU A 45 20.55 4.35 -9.19
CA GLU A 45 21.35 4.40 -7.95
C GLU A 45 21.05 5.68 -7.18
N ILE A 46 20.95 6.82 -7.87
CA ILE A 46 20.55 8.08 -7.25
C ILE A 46 19.15 7.94 -6.63
N VAL A 47 18.17 7.44 -7.39
CA VAL A 47 16.81 7.30 -6.89
C VAL A 47 16.74 6.39 -5.66
N LEU A 48 17.45 5.26 -5.65
CA LEU A 48 17.48 4.36 -4.50
C LEU A 48 18.04 5.03 -3.23
N GLU A 49 19.13 5.78 -3.34
CA GLU A 49 19.72 6.47 -2.19
C GLU A 49 18.79 7.58 -1.67
N VAL A 50 18.12 8.27 -2.59
CA VAL A 50 17.20 9.36 -2.27
C VAL A 50 15.94 8.84 -1.55
N VAL A 51 15.29 7.78 -2.04
CA VAL A 51 14.09 7.23 -1.39
C VAL A 51 14.40 6.59 -0.04
N ARG A 52 15.63 6.08 0.15
CA ARG A 52 16.13 5.55 1.43
C ARG A 52 16.37 6.65 2.46
N GLY A 53 17.06 7.71 2.06
CA GLY A 53 17.58 8.71 2.99
C GLY A 53 16.58 9.80 3.37
N TYR A 54 15.64 10.15 2.48
CA TYR A 54 14.96 11.44 2.55
C TYR A 54 13.44 11.33 2.61
N SER A 55 12.81 10.94 1.51
CA SER A 55 11.35 10.83 1.45
C SER A 55 10.93 9.89 0.34
N SER A 56 9.92 9.07 0.64
CA SER A 56 9.35 8.15 -0.33
C SER A 56 8.47 8.88 -1.38
N TYR A 57 8.03 10.11 -1.07
CA TYR A 57 7.35 11.01 -2.03
C TYR A 57 8.21 11.30 -3.28
N LEU A 58 9.54 11.18 -3.16
CA LEU A 58 10.48 11.45 -4.26
C LEU A 58 10.34 10.48 -5.43
N LEU A 59 9.63 9.36 -5.22
CA LEU A 59 9.22 8.47 -6.29
C LEU A 59 8.37 9.21 -7.36
N GLU A 60 7.62 10.26 -7.02
CA GLU A 60 6.86 11.08 -7.99
C GLU A 60 7.74 11.65 -9.09
N PHE A 61 8.94 12.11 -8.74
CA PHE A 61 9.85 12.78 -9.66
C PHE A 61 10.76 11.83 -10.43
N ALA A 62 10.78 10.54 -10.05
CA ALA A 62 11.54 9.53 -10.77
C ALA A 62 10.93 9.25 -12.16
N SER A 63 11.76 8.77 -13.08
CA SER A 63 11.29 8.30 -14.39
C SER A 63 10.19 7.24 -14.29
N GLU A 64 9.34 7.14 -15.31
CA GLU A 64 8.29 6.10 -15.39
C GLU A 64 8.87 4.69 -15.23
N GLU A 65 10.05 4.45 -15.81
CA GLU A 65 10.75 3.17 -15.72
C GLU A 65 11.14 2.83 -14.27
N LEU A 66 11.60 3.81 -13.49
CA LEU A 66 11.97 3.60 -12.09
C LEU A 66 10.75 3.53 -11.15
N ARG A 67 9.64 4.21 -11.49
CA ARG A 67 8.34 4.02 -10.81
C ARG A 67 7.74 2.64 -11.07
N ALA A 68 8.25 1.92 -12.08
CA ALA A 68 7.93 0.54 -12.40
C ALA A 68 9.02 -0.46 -11.97
N ASP A 69 10.13 -0.01 -11.36
CA ASP A 69 11.20 -0.90 -10.86
C ASP A 69 10.79 -1.48 -9.50
N PRO A 70 10.58 -2.82 -9.38
CA PRO A 70 10.11 -3.42 -8.14
C PRO A 70 11.01 -3.18 -6.93
N GLU A 71 12.33 -3.05 -7.11
CA GLU A 71 13.25 -2.82 -5.99
C GLU A 71 13.18 -1.38 -5.51
N VAL A 72 13.18 -0.42 -6.45
CA VAL A 72 13.04 1.02 -6.13
C VAL A 72 11.73 1.27 -5.41
N VAL A 73 10.63 0.72 -5.91
CA VAL A 73 9.32 0.89 -5.30
C VAL A 73 9.23 0.20 -3.94
N MET A 74 9.75 -1.03 -3.81
CA MET A 74 9.78 -1.72 -2.50
C MET A 74 10.55 -0.93 -1.46
N GLU A 75 11.69 -0.35 -1.84
CA GLU A 75 12.47 0.51 -0.96
C GLU A 75 11.66 1.75 -0.53
N ALA A 76 10.98 2.41 -1.47
CA ALA A 76 10.16 3.58 -1.19
C ALA A 76 8.99 3.27 -0.24
N ILE A 77 8.26 2.16 -0.44
CA ILE A 77 7.12 1.81 0.42
C ILE A 77 7.55 1.33 1.82
N THR A 78 8.75 0.75 1.95
CA THR A 78 9.27 0.21 3.22
C THR A 78 10.16 1.18 3.98
N SER A 79 10.45 2.35 3.40
CA SER A 79 11.29 3.37 4.03
C SER A 79 10.71 3.78 5.39
N GLU A 80 11.60 4.09 6.35
CA GLU A 80 11.23 4.43 7.72
C GLU A 80 10.70 5.87 7.87
N ASN A 81 10.67 6.63 6.77
CA ASN A 81 10.22 8.02 6.77
C ASN A 81 8.70 8.09 6.88
N GLN A 82 8.22 8.89 7.83
CA GLN A 82 6.82 8.88 8.31
C GLN A 82 5.79 9.47 7.33
N ASP A 83 6.22 9.96 6.17
CA ASP A 83 5.38 10.60 5.15
C ASP A 83 5.12 9.66 3.94
N SER A 84 4.83 8.38 4.21
CA SER A 84 4.75 7.36 3.16
C SER A 84 3.46 7.44 2.32
N ASN A 85 3.51 8.27 1.27
CA ASN A 85 2.54 8.31 0.16
C ASN A 85 3.13 7.74 -1.15
N ALA A 86 4.29 7.06 -1.11
CA ALA A 86 4.91 6.47 -2.32
C ALA A 86 3.97 5.59 -3.14
N ALA A 87 3.01 4.95 -2.48
CA ALA A 87 1.98 4.14 -3.12
C ALA A 87 1.16 4.90 -4.19
N GLU A 88 1.02 6.22 -4.09
CA GLU A 88 0.32 7.06 -5.08
C GLU A 88 1.10 7.19 -6.40
N TYR A 89 2.42 6.98 -6.37
CA TYR A 89 3.31 7.19 -7.53
C TYR A 89 3.82 5.89 -8.15
N ILE A 90 3.37 4.75 -7.65
CA ILE A 90 3.73 3.44 -8.21
C ILE A 90 3.14 3.32 -9.60
N ALA A 91 3.92 2.79 -10.54
CA ALA A 91 3.41 2.52 -11.88
C ALA A 91 2.27 1.49 -11.85
N ASP A 92 1.24 1.76 -12.65
CA ASP A 92 0.08 0.90 -12.90
C ASP A 92 0.43 -0.59 -13.13
N SER A 93 1.58 -0.87 -13.75
CA SER A 93 2.06 -2.23 -14.01
C SER A 93 2.32 -3.01 -12.73
N LEU A 94 2.89 -2.37 -11.70
CA LEU A 94 3.16 -3.00 -10.41
C LEU A 94 1.89 -3.08 -9.55
N LEU A 95 1.02 -2.06 -9.62
CA LEU A 95 -0.28 -2.07 -8.92
C LEU A 95 -1.21 -3.19 -9.42
N LYS A 96 -1.01 -3.68 -10.64
CA LYS A 96 -1.73 -4.83 -11.22
C LYS A 96 -0.99 -6.16 -11.02
N ASP A 97 0.28 -6.13 -10.60
CA ASP A 97 1.08 -7.33 -10.36
C ASP A 97 0.75 -7.89 -8.97
N LYS A 98 -0.03 -8.97 -8.96
CA LYS A 98 -0.41 -9.70 -7.74
C LYS A 98 0.81 -10.09 -6.89
N THR A 99 1.86 -10.61 -7.51
CA THR A 99 3.04 -11.12 -6.79
C THR A 99 3.78 -9.98 -6.10
N PHE A 100 3.94 -8.86 -6.80
CA PHE A 100 4.50 -7.65 -6.22
C PHE A 100 3.64 -7.13 -5.07
N MET A 101 2.34 -6.96 -5.29
CA MET A 101 1.41 -6.39 -4.32
C MET A 101 1.32 -7.21 -3.04
N LEU A 102 1.22 -8.54 -3.14
CA LEU A 102 1.22 -9.41 -1.96
C LEU A 102 2.54 -9.29 -1.17
N LYS A 103 3.68 -9.33 -1.86
CA LYS A 103 4.99 -9.18 -1.22
C LYS A 103 5.14 -7.82 -0.51
N ALA A 104 4.67 -6.76 -1.17
CA ALA A 104 4.68 -5.41 -0.61
C ALA A 104 3.84 -5.35 0.66
N LEU A 105 2.60 -5.83 0.60
CA LEU A 105 1.71 -5.93 1.75
C LEU A 105 2.31 -6.76 2.89
N ASP A 106 2.95 -7.90 2.58
CA ASP A 106 3.62 -8.73 3.59
C ASP A 106 4.80 -8.05 4.26
N THR A 107 5.55 -7.24 3.51
CA THR A 107 6.71 -6.50 4.04
C THR A 107 6.26 -5.35 4.96
N LEU A 108 5.09 -4.77 4.70
CA LEU A 108 4.54 -3.67 5.51
C LEU A 108 3.96 -4.11 6.86
N VAL A 109 3.77 -5.42 7.07
CA VAL A 109 3.08 -5.99 8.25
C VAL A 109 4.03 -6.35 9.39
N ASP A 110 5.32 -5.97 9.31
CA ASP A 110 6.23 -6.14 10.44
C ASP A 110 5.80 -5.25 11.64
N TYR A 111 5.59 -5.91 12.78
CA TYR A 111 4.48 -5.70 13.73
C TYR A 111 4.43 -4.36 14.50
N ASP A 112 5.41 -3.47 14.34
CA ASP A 112 5.52 -2.21 15.11
C ASP A 112 5.24 -0.93 14.28
N LEU A 113 5.02 -1.04 12.95
CA LEU A 113 4.99 0.12 12.04
C LEU A 113 3.77 0.18 11.09
N ILE A 114 2.74 -0.65 11.30
CA ILE A 114 1.55 -0.74 10.41
C ILE A 114 0.88 0.63 10.17
N CYS A 115 1.03 1.57 11.10
CA CYS A 115 0.42 2.90 11.02
C CYS A 115 1.30 3.99 10.40
N THR A 116 2.60 3.75 10.22
CA THR A 116 3.54 4.74 9.64
C THR A 116 3.74 4.54 8.14
N ARG A 117 3.49 3.33 7.62
CA ARG A 117 3.74 2.98 6.20
C ARG A 117 2.47 2.82 5.34
N SER A 118 1.30 3.14 5.90
CA SER A 118 0.02 3.30 5.19
C SER A 118 -0.31 2.19 4.17
N PRO A 119 -0.32 0.89 4.54
CA PRO A 119 -0.64 -0.21 3.61
C PRO A 119 -2.02 -0.06 2.95
N HIS A 120 -2.95 0.65 3.60
CA HIS A 120 -4.26 1.02 3.08
C HIS A 120 -4.21 1.78 1.75
N ILE A 121 -3.20 2.63 1.53
CA ILE A 121 -3.05 3.39 0.28
C ILE A 121 -2.64 2.43 -0.85
N LEU A 122 -1.74 1.48 -0.57
CA LEU A 122 -1.36 0.46 -1.54
C LEU A 122 -2.56 -0.43 -1.91
N ILE A 123 -3.35 -0.82 -0.91
CA ILE A 123 -4.60 -1.56 -1.11
C ILE A 123 -5.57 -0.73 -1.97
N ALA A 124 -5.80 0.54 -1.64
CA ALA A 124 -6.74 1.42 -2.37
C ALA A 124 -6.35 1.65 -3.84
N ASN A 125 -5.04 1.63 -4.15
CA ASN A 125 -4.52 1.79 -5.51
C ASN A 125 -4.35 0.45 -6.25
N ALA A 126 -4.73 -0.69 -5.65
CA ALA A 126 -4.61 -1.98 -6.29
C ALA A 126 -5.43 -2.04 -7.60
N GLY A 127 -4.81 -2.58 -8.65
CA GLY A 127 -5.44 -2.67 -9.96
C GLY A 127 -6.71 -3.52 -9.95
N GLU A 128 -7.70 -3.13 -10.75
CA GLU A 128 -9.06 -3.72 -10.76
C GLU A 128 -9.09 -5.25 -10.84
N SER A 129 -8.14 -5.86 -11.54
CA SER A 129 -8.05 -7.33 -11.67
C SER A 129 -7.76 -8.04 -10.36
N LEU A 130 -7.10 -7.39 -9.39
CA LEU A 130 -6.76 -7.97 -8.10
C LEU A 130 -7.99 -8.13 -7.20
N TRP A 131 -9.02 -7.29 -7.38
CA TRP A 131 -10.30 -7.41 -6.65
C TRP A 131 -11.15 -8.62 -7.05
N LYS A 132 -10.69 -9.39 -8.05
CA LYS A 132 -11.24 -10.70 -8.45
C LYS A 132 -10.42 -11.86 -7.90
N ASP A 133 -9.22 -11.59 -7.40
CA ASP A 133 -8.32 -12.60 -6.87
C ASP A 133 -8.56 -12.80 -5.38
N LYS A 134 -9.03 -14.00 -5.03
CA LYS A 134 -9.37 -14.34 -3.64
C LYS A 134 -8.20 -14.13 -2.68
N GLU A 135 -6.98 -14.52 -3.06
CA GLU A 135 -5.81 -14.45 -2.17
C GLU A 135 -5.46 -12.99 -1.85
N PHE A 136 -5.46 -12.13 -2.87
CA PHE A 136 -5.27 -10.69 -2.67
C PHE A 136 -6.34 -10.08 -1.77
N VAL A 137 -7.62 -10.39 -2.04
CA VAL A 137 -8.75 -9.88 -1.25
C VAL A 137 -8.65 -10.31 0.22
N ILE A 138 -8.36 -11.59 0.48
CA ILE A 138 -8.18 -12.09 1.84
C ILE A 138 -7.03 -11.34 2.54
N ARG A 139 -5.90 -11.13 1.86
CA ARG A 139 -4.77 -10.42 2.45
C ARG A 139 -5.09 -8.96 2.76
N ALA A 140 -5.77 -8.27 1.86
CA ALA A 140 -6.22 -6.89 2.08
C ALA A 140 -7.16 -6.79 3.30
N LEU A 141 -8.11 -7.72 3.42
CA LEU A 141 -9.02 -7.79 4.57
C LEU A 141 -8.28 -8.08 5.88
N ASP A 142 -7.27 -8.95 5.86
CA ASP A 142 -6.46 -9.25 7.04
C ASP A 142 -5.70 -8.01 7.52
N ILE A 143 -5.10 -7.25 6.61
CA ILE A 143 -4.35 -6.04 6.94
C ILE A 143 -5.26 -4.96 7.53
N VAL A 144 -6.40 -4.69 6.86
CA VAL A 144 -7.35 -3.71 7.38
C VAL A 144 -7.90 -4.19 8.71
N GLY A 145 -8.21 -5.48 8.87
CA GLY A 145 -8.69 -6.04 10.12
C GLY A 145 -7.70 -5.98 11.28
N GLU A 146 -6.40 -6.20 11.04
CA GLU A 146 -5.34 -6.14 12.05
C GLU A 146 -5.07 -4.71 12.53
N ALA A 147 -5.07 -3.72 11.64
CA ALA A 147 -4.80 -2.32 11.96
C ALA A 147 -5.72 -1.74 13.05
N PHE A 148 -6.93 -2.29 13.21
CA PHE A 148 -7.89 -1.87 14.24
C PHE A 148 -7.75 -2.56 15.59
N SER A 149 -7.08 -3.71 15.67
CA SER A 149 -6.95 -4.46 16.93
C SER A 149 -6.06 -3.75 17.95
N GLN A 150 -5.37 -2.69 17.54
CA GLN A 150 -4.48 -1.90 18.38
C GLN A 150 -5.22 -0.65 18.90
N ASP A 151 -5.46 -0.63 20.22
CA ASP A 151 -6.28 0.33 21.00
C ASP A 151 -5.93 1.83 20.83
N TYR A 152 -4.87 2.18 20.09
CA TYR A 152 -4.26 3.51 20.10
C TYR A 152 -4.82 4.51 19.07
N LEU A 153 -5.77 4.13 18.21
CA LEU A 153 -6.05 4.84 16.94
C LEU A 153 -7.48 5.37 16.77
N LEU A 154 -8.07 5.95 17.81
CA LEU A 154 -9.40 6.59 17.70
C LEU A 154 -9.53 7.67 16.60
N ARG A 155 -8.43 8.23 16.09
CA ARG A 155 -8.42 9.24 15.02
C ARG A 155 -8.37 8.65 13.61
N TYR A 156 -7.88 7.43 13.45
CA TYR A 156 -7.77 6.73 12.17
C TYR A 156 -8.90 5.71 11.94
N VAL A 157 -9.63 5.37 13.01
CA VAL A 157 -10.83 4.50 12.98
C VAL A 157 -11.83 4.95 11.91
N THR A 158 -12.02 6.25 11.67
CA THR A 158 -12.90 6.73 10.59
C THR A 158 -12.42 6.33 9.20
N TYR A 159 -11.14 6.59 8.87
CA TYR A 159 -10.55 6.19 7.58
C TYR A 159 -10.54 4.68 7.38
N CYS A 160 -10.34 3.92 8.46
CA CYS A 160 -10.26 2.48 8.38
C CYS A 160 -11.65 1.83 8.29
N ILE A 161 -12.69 2.42 8.91
CA ILE A 161 -14.09 1.92 8.79
C ILE A 161 -14.54 2.13 7.35
N ASP A 162 -14.28 3.32 6.82
CA ASP A 162 -14.47 3.62 5.41
C ASP A 162 -13.66 2.64 4.56
N SER A 163 -12.41 2.32 4.93
CA SER A 163 -11.59 1.35 4.18
C SER A 163 -12.21 -0.05 4.15
N PHE A 164 -12.64 -0.63 5.28
CA PHE A 164 -13.22 -1.99 5.26
C PHE A 164 -14.56 -2.04 4.51
N GLU A 165 -15.42 -1.02 4.68
CA GLU A 165 -16.66 -0.90 3.92
C GLU A 165 -16.40 -0.69 2.42
N VAL A 166 -15.49 0.21 2.07
CA VAL A 166 -15.06 0.48 0.69
C VAL A 166 -14.48 -0.78 0.09
N LEU A 167 -13.69 -1.56 0.82
CA LEU A 167 -13.15 -2.83 0.35
C LEU A 167 -14.25 -3.83 0.01
N LEU A 168 -15.23 -4.04 0.90
CA LEU A 168 -16.36 -4.92 0.61
C LEU A 168 -17.22 -4.43 -0.56
N ASN A 169 -17.28 -3.12 -0.80
CA ASN A 169 -17.93 -2.54 -1.97
C ASN A 169 -17.09 -2.70 -3.27
N THR A 170 -15.79 -2.89 -3.15
CA THR A 170 -14.85 -2.94 -4.29
C THR A 170 -14.62 -4.36 -4.80
N ILE A 171 -14.75 -5.39 -3.95
CA ILE A 171 -14.57 -6.79 -4.35
C ILE A 171 -15.58 -7.21 -5.43
N ASP A 172 -15.15 -8.10 -6.33
CA ASP A 172 -16.03 -8.61 -7.38
C ASP A 172 -17.23 -9.37 -6.78
N LYS A 173 -18.42 -9.21 -7.38
CA LYS A 173 -19.64 -9.87 -6.93
C LYS A 173 -19.50 -11.39 -6.88
N SER A 174 -18.65 -12.02 -7.71
CA SER A 174 -18.39 -13.45 -7.60
C SER A 174 -17.86 -13.86 -6.22
N LEU A 175 -17.14 -12.97 -5.55
CA LEU A 175 -16.55 -13.20 -4.22
C LEU A 175 -17.54 -12.93 -3.07
N SER A 176 -18.68 -12.30 -3.33
CA SER A 176 -19.77 -12.13 -2.34
C SER A 176 -20.44 -13.46 -1.91
N SER A 177 -20.15 -14.54 -2.65
CA SER A 177 -20.57 -15.91 -2.32
C SER A 177 -19.44 -16.73 -1.71
N ASP A 178 -18.25 -16.16 -1.53
CA ASP A 178 -17.15 -16.85 -0.86
C ASP A 178 -17.33 -16.79 0.65
N LYS A 179 -17.61 -17.97 1.23
CA LYS A 179 -17.86 -18.14 2.66
C LYS A 179 -16.74 -17.57 3.53
N GLU A 180 -15.48 -17.70 3.13
CA GLU A 180 -14.33 -17.25 3.93
C GLU A 180 -14.26 -15.72 4.01
N ILE A 181 -14.49 -15.04 2.88
CA ILE A 181 -14.52 -13.57 2.80
C ILE A 181 -15.64 -13.02 3.68
N ILE A 182 -16.84 -13.60 3.58
CA ILE A 182 -17.99 -13.15 4.36
C ILE A 182 -17.79 -13.42 5.86
N LEU A 183 -17.24 -14.58 6.24
CA LEU A 183 -16.93 -14.87 7.64
C LEU A 183 -15.90 -13.91 8.23
N LYS A 184 -14.86 -13.52 7.48
CA LYS A 184 -13.91 -12.48 7.91
C LYS A 184 -14.59 -11.13 8.16
N ALA A 185 -15.54 -10.75 7.32
CA ALA A 185 -16.33 -9.53 7.53
C ALA A 185 -17.20 -9.62 8.81
N PHE A 186 -17.81 -10.78 9.10
CA PHE A 186 -18.53 -10.99 10.35
C PHE A 186 -17.61 -10.98 11.58
N GLU A 187 -16.44 -11.59 11.49
CA GLU A 187 -15.41 -11.57 12.53
C GLU A 187 -14.96 -10.16 12.86
N TRP A 188 -14.69 -9.36 11.81
CA TRP A 188 -14.37 -7.96 11.95
C TRP A 188 -15.52 -7.20 12.63
N ASN A 189 -16.75 -7.36 12.15
CA ASN A 189 -17.90 -6.64 12.68
C ASN A 189 -18.15 -6.95 14.16
N LYS A 190 -18.06 -8.24 14.56
CA LYS A 190 -18.21 -8.66 15.96
C LYS A 190 -17.17 -8.03 16.89
N LYS A 191 -15.91 -7.95 16.45
CA LYS A 191 -14.81 -7.36 17.26
C LYS A 191 -15.00 -5.86 17.48
N HIS A 192 -15.72 -5.17 16.61
CA HIS A 192 -15.78 -3.70 16.57
C HIS A 192 -17.18 -3.11 16.80
N LYS A 193 -18.20 -3.94 17.09
CA LYS A 193 -19.49 -3.46 17.65
C LYS A 193 -19.25 -2.86 19.04
N HIS A 194 -19.03 -1.55 19.11
CA HIS A 194 -18.99 -0.81 20.37
C HIS A 194 -20.41 -0.45 20.82
N ASN A 195 -20.73 -0.72 22.08
CA ASN A 195 -22.09 -0.61 22.65
C ASN A 195 -22.74 0.80 22.59
N ASP A 196 -22.01 1.85 22.22
CA ASP A 196 -22.49 3.24 22.22
C ASP A 196 -22.39 3.97 20.87
N MET A 197 -21.80 3.36 19.83
CA MET A 197 -21.75 3.95 18.48
C MET A 197 -21.96 2.85 17.42
N ASP A 198 -23.01 3.01 16.62
CA ASP A 198 -23.44 2.06 15.59
C ASP A 198 -22.53 2.15 14.35
N PHE A 199 -21.28 1.70 14.49
CA PHE A 199 -20.30 1.58 13.40
C PHE A 199 -20.26 0.17 12.78
N GLY A 200 -21.24 -0.68 13.10
CA GLY A 200 -21.26 -2.05 12.63
C GLY A 200 -21.63 -2.12 11.15
N LEU A 201 -20.84 -2.86 10.35
CA LEU A 201 -21.19 -3.14 8.96
C LEU A 201 -22.42 -4.04 8.90
N ASN A 202 -23.38 -3.75 8.02
CA ASN A 202 -24.42 -4.72 7.71
C ASN A 202 -23.88 -5.78 6.73
N VAL A 203 -23.02 -6.69 7.23
CA VAL A 203 -22.34 -7.72 6.42
C VAL A 203 -23.34 -8.56 5.60
N LEU A 204 -24.57 -8.73 6.09
CA LEU A 204 -25.63 -9.43 5.36
C LEU A 204 -26.04 -8.72 4.07
N GLU A 205 -25.93 -7.39 3.95
CA GLU A 205 -26.21 -6.69 2.68
C GLU A 205 -25.24 -7.10 1.58
N TYR A 206 -23.99 -7.40 1.95
CA TYR A 206 -22.91 -7.81 1.04
C TYR A 206 -22.86 -9.31 0.78
N THR A 207 -23.60 -10.11 1.55
CA THR A 207 -23.65 -11.56 1.41
C THR A 207 -24.57 -11.94 0.25
N SER A 208 -24.16 -12.90 -0.59
CA SER A 208 -25.01 -13.37 -1.68
C SER A 208 -26.28 -14.08 -1.17
N GLU A 209 -27.34 -14.06 -1.99
CA GLU A 209 -28.57 -14.79 -1.68
C GLU A 209 -28.36 -16.31 -1.58
N GLU A 210 -27.37 -16.86 -2.28
CA GLU A 210 -27.02 -18.27 -2.18
C GLU A 210 -26.53 -18.61 -0.76
N LEU A 211 -25.58 -17.84 -0.22
CA LEU A 211 -25.08 -18.02 1.14
C LEU A 211 -26.15 -17.75 2.19
N LYS A 212 -26.97 -16.71 2.02
CA LYS A 212 -28.09 -16.42 2.95
C LYS A 212 -29.09 -17.56 3.06
N ASN A 213 -29.27 -18.32 1.98
CA ASN A 213 -30.19 -19.45 1.94
C ASN A 213 -29.53 -20.78 2.35
N ASP A 214 -28.22 -20.81 2.62
CA ASP A 214 -27.51 -21.96 3.18
C ASP A 214 -27.68 -22.02 4.72
N PRO A 215 -28.44 -23.00 5.25
CA PRO A 215 -28.70 -23.09 6.68
C PRO A 215 -27.45 -23.42 7.51
N GLU A 216 -26.48 -24.13 6.95
CA GLU A 216 -25.23 -24.44 7.67
C GLU A 216 -24.37 -23.18 7.81
N PHE A 217 -24.28 -22.41 6.73
CA PHE A 217 -23.61 -21.11 6.75
C PHE A 217 -24.29 -20.13 7.71
N MET A 218 -25.60 -19.98 7.65
CA MET A 218 -26.32 -19.05 8.54
C MET A 218 -26.17 -19.44 10.02
N LYS A 219 -26.15 -20.74 10.34
CA LYS A 219 -25.84 -21.22 11.70
C LYS A 219 -24.43 -20.86 12.15
N GLU A 220 -23.46 -20.84 11.24
CA GLU A 220 -22.10 -20.38 11.53
C GLU A 220 -22.05 -18.86 11.71
N VAL A 221 -22.84 -18.10 10.96
CA VAL A 221 -22.96 -16.64 11.09
C VAL A 221 -23.61 -16.24 12.43
N GLU A 222 -24.55 -17.01 12.96
CA GLU A 222 -25.23 -16.75 14.24
C GLU A 222 -24.26 -16.52 15.42
N GLN A 223 -23.07 -17.12 15.39
CA GLN A 223 -22.09 -16.92 16.47
C GLN A 223 -21.45 -15.51 16.45
N TYR A 224 -21.65 -14.74 15.39
CA TYR A 224 -21.09 -13.40 15.18
C TYR A 224 -22.10 -12.25 15.27
N LEU A 225 -23.41 -12.56 15.25
CA LEU A 225 -24.48 -11.58 15.38
C LEU A 225 -24.64 -11.09 16.82
#